data_AF-A0AA45MF14-F1
#
_entry.id   AF-A0AA45MF14-F1
#
_cell.length_a   1.000
_cell.length_b   1.000
_cell.length_c   1.000
_cell.angle_alpha   90.00
_cell.angle_beta   90.00
_cell.angle_gamma   90.00
#
_symmetry.space_group_name_H-M   'P 1'
#
loop_
_entity.id
_entity.type
_entity.pdbx_description
1 polymer ?
#
loop_
_entity_poly.entity_id
_entity_poly.type
_entity_poly.pdbx_seq_one_letter_code
_entity_poly.pdbx_strand_id
1 'polypeptide(L)'
;MNTASAETLSLTGASVYDINAAGNYIGNGWDTTGGNGAANLYLLTARNDAGSLVNSGNGAATSIHQDLSIPGTYTFYLRADGGGFNWPTPWAGLNLFFNGVSVPGVSAFVPFNIAAPAPTAYGHGSLGIINGDEVSAANSLSFISGQHTVTLSNFTWFDYANPALPNANPDLVGVFGSAPNGLADYSGKFTVRVTAVPEPEQWAMMLGGVALLGAIAKRRRKQSAQ
;
A
#
# COMPACT_ATOMS: atom_id res chain seq x y z
N MET A 1 5.16 -28.15 -21.73
CA MET A 1 4.43 -27.57 -20.59
C MET A 1 5.20 -26.34 -20.15
N ASN A 2 4.80 -25.15 -20.60
CA ASN A 2 5.34 -23.91 -20.05
C ASN A 2 4.64 -23.68 -18.72
N THR A 3 5.34 -23.90 -17.61
CA THR A 3 4.91 -23.38 -16.32
C THR A 3 5.00 -21.86 -16.43
N ALA A 4 3.87 -21.19 -16.68
CA ALA A 4 3.78 -19.76 -16.43
C ALA A 4 4.13 -19.58 -14.94
N SER A 5 5.27 -18.96 -14.65
CA SER A 5 5.55 -18.51 -13.29
C SER A 5 4.42 -17.55 -12.92
N ALA A 6 3.63 -17.88 -11.91
CA ALA A 6 2.70 -16.91 -11.35
C ALA A 6 3.52 -15.68 -10.94
N GLU A 7 3.20 -14.52 -11.51
CA GLU A 7 3.80 -13.26 -11.08
C GLU A 7 3.33 -13.04 -9.63
N THR A 8 4.26 -13.19 -8.68
CA THR A 8 3.97 -13.03 -7.26
C THR A 8 3.80 -11.54 -6.96
N LEU A 9 2.56 -11.12 -6.71
CA LEU A 9 2.27 -9.78 -6.21
C LEU A 9 2.82 -9.66 -4.77
N SER A 10 3.79 -8.77 -4.56
CA SER A 10 4.33 -8.47 -3.24
C SER A 10 4.42 -6.98 -2.99
N LEU A 11 4.14 -6.56 -1.75
CA LEU A 11 4.47 -5.23 -1.25
C LEU A 11 5.93 -5.23 -0.82
N THR A 12 6.76 -4.50 -1.54
CA THR A 12 8.22 -4.47 -1.36
C THR A 12 8.75 -3.14 -0.86
N GLY A 13 7.88 -2.13 -0.76
CA GLY A 13 8.24 -0.89 -0.13
C GLY A 13 7.05 0.00 0.21
N ALA A 14 7.26 0.90 1.15
CA ALA A 14 6.37 2.02 1.40
C ALA A 14 7.18 3.25 1.82
N SER A 15 6.66 4.44 1.54
CA SER A 15 7.17 5.67 2.13
C SER A 15 6.01 6.53 2.61
N VAL A 16 6.22 7.24 3.71
CA VAL A 16 5.28 8.22 4.29
C VAL A 16 6.02 9.52 4.47
N TYR A 17 5.46 10.62 3.99
CA TYR A 17 6.18 11.87 3.86
C TYR A 17 5.28 13.09 3.94
N ASP A 18 5.90 14.23 4.15
CA ASP A 18 5.26 15.53 4.18
C ASP A 18 4.75 15.91 2.78
N ILE A 19 3.52 16.38 2.73
CA ILE A 19 2.87 16.88 1.51
C ILE A 19 2.01 18.09 1.86
N ASN A 20 1.72 18.96 0.90
CA ASN A 20 0.75 20.04 1.09
C ASN A 20 -0.65 19.68 0.57
N ALA A 21 -1.63 20.54 0.82
CA ALA A 21 -3.02 20.34 0.38
C ALA A 21 -3.21 20.24 -1.14
N ALA A 22 -2.22 20.72 -1.92
CA ALA A 22 -2.22 20.66 -3.38
C ALA A 22 -1.53 19.39 -3.93
N GLY A 23 -1.09 18.48 -3.05
CA GLY A 23 -0.41 17.26 -3.45
C GLY A 23 1.06 17.45 -3.82
N ASN A 24 1.72 18.54 -3.38
CA ASN A 24 3.15 18.73 -3.61
C ASN A 24 3.96 18.20 -2.43
N TYR A 25 4.96 17.37 -2.73
CA TYR A 25 5.98 16.93 -1.77
C TYR A 25 6.83 18.10 -1.29
N ILE A 26 7.26 18.02 -0.04
CA ILE A 26 7.91 19.14 0.67
C ILE A 26 9.08 18.70 1.58
N GLY A 27 9.51 17.43 1.51
CA GLY A 27 10.90 17.06 1.81
C GLY A 27 11.18 16.10 2.97
N ASN A 28 10.33 15.97 3.98
CA ASN A 28 10.60 15.00 5.06
C ASN A 28 9.80 13.72 4.86
N GLY A 29 10.32 12.60 5.36
CA GLY A 29 9.58 11.36 5.42
C GLY A 29 10.41 10.17 5.91
N TRP A 30 9.76 9.02 5.88
CA TRP A 30 10.31 7.73 6.28
C TRP A 30 10.02 6.71 5.18
N ASP A 31 10.90 5.72 5.04
CA ASP A 31 10.71 4.62 4.11
C ASP A 31 11.09 3.26 4.70
N THR A 32 10.68 2.18 4.02
CA THR A 32 10.86 0.82 4.52
C THR A 32 12.18 0.15 4.12
N THR A 33 13.05 0.78 3.32
CA THR A 33 14.23 0.11 2.73
C THR A 33 15.38 -0.02 3.73
N GLY A 34 15.57 1.01 4.56
CA GLY A 34 16.68 1.10 5.51
C GLY A 34 18.08 1.15 4.88
N GLY A 35 19.02 1.77 5.58
CA GLY A 35 20.43 1.86 5.15
C GLY A 35 20.66 2.74 3.92
N ASN A 36 19.67 3.56 3.56
CA ASN A 36 19.67 4.44 2.39
C ASN A 36 19.74 5.94 2.77
N GLY A 37 19.99 6.26 4.04
CA GLY A 37 20.08 7.63 4.53
C GLY A 37 18.74 8.29 4.88
N ALA A 38 17.61 7.67 4.53
CA ALA A 38 16.29 8.04 5.05
C ALA A 38 16.02 7.35 6.40
N ALA A 39 15.14 7.94 7.21
CA ALA A 39 14.68 7.31 8.44
C ALA A 39 13.67 6.18 8.16
N ASN A 40 13.59 5.23 9.07
CA ASN A 40 12.84 4.01 8.82
C ASN A 40 11.36 4.15 9.15
N LEU A 41 10.53 3.72 8.20
CA LEU A 41 9.13 3.44 8.36
C LEU A 41 8.96 1.96 8.68
N TYR A 42 8.31 1.66 9.78
CA TYR A 42 8.04 0.29 10.21
C TYR A 42 6.57 -0.07 9.98
N LEU A 43 6.34 -1.27 9.42
CA LEU A 43 5.02 -1.82 9.16
C LEU A 43 4.77 -3.01 10.10
N LEU A 44 3.55 -3.06 10.63
CA LEU A 44 3.07 -4.12 11.51
C LEU A 44 1.81 -4.74 10.92
N THR A 45 1.64 -6.06 11.09
CA THR A 45 0.40 -6.77 10.71
C THR A 45 -0.64 -6.77 11.83
N ALA A 46 -0.22 -6.56 13.08
CA ALA A 46 -1.11 -6.36 14.22
C ALA A 46 -0.87 -5.00 14.88
N ARG A 47 -1.95 -4.44 15.45
CA ARG A 47 -1.89 -3.11 16.09
C ARG A 47 -1.04 -3.18 17.35
N ASN A 48 -0.10 -2.24 17.50
CA ASN A 48 0.72 -2.05 18.70
C ASN A 48 1.51 -3.31 19.13
N ASP A 49 1.80 -4.22 18.19
CA ASP A 49 2.49 -5.48 18.49
C ASP A 49 3.85 -5.53 17.78
N ALA A 50 4.92 -5.26 18.51
CA ALA A 50 6.28 -5.31 17.99
C ALA A 50 6.65 -6.68 17.41
N GLY A 51 6.02 -7.77 17.88
CA GLY A 51 6.23 -9.11 17.32
C GLY A 51 5.65 -9.29 15.90
N SER A 52 4.81 -8.36 15.46
CA SER A 52 4.13 -8.40 14.16
C SER A 52 4.78 -7.52 13.09
N LEU A 53 5.97 -6.96 13.38
CA LEU A 53 6.78 -6.19 12.45
C LEU A 53 7.12 -7.03 11.21
N VAL A 54 6.92 -6.44 10.02
CA VAL A 54 7.22 -7.08 8.72
C VAL A 54 8.45 -6.49 8.02
N ASN A 55 9.10 -5.52 8.65
CA ASN A 55 10.42 -5.00 8.33
C ASN A 55 11.13 -4.59 9.63
N SER A 56 12.46 -4.74 9.73
CA SER A 56 13.14 -4.65 11.03
C SER A 56 14.60 -4.18 10.97
N GLY A 57 14.90 -2.98 11.46
CA GLY A 57 16.26 -2.42 11.44
C GLY A 57 16.53 -1.49 10.26
N ASN A 58 17.82 -1.25 9.96
CA ASN A 58 18.29 -0.19 9.07
C ASN A 58 19.22 -0.69 7.95
N GLY A 59 18.84 -1.76 7.27
CA GLY A 59 19.58 -2.24 6.11
C GLY A 59 18.67 -2.87 5.06
N ALA A 60 19.12 -2.90 3.81
CA ALA A 60 18.33 -3.41 2.69
C ALA A 60 17.80 -4.85 2.92
N ALA A 61 18.55 -5.70 3.62
CA ALA A 61 18.14 -7.07 3.99
C ALA A 61 16.94 -7.13 4.96
N THR A 62 16.55 -5.99 5.52
CA THR A 62 15.48 -5.84 6.49
C THR A 62 14.26 -5.11 5.93
N SER A 63 14.28 -4.84 4.63
CA SER A 63 13.16 -4.25 3.89
C SER A 63 11.92 -5.15 3.95
N ILE A 64 10.76 -4.54 3.78
CA ILE A 64 9.51 -5.28 3.65
C ILE A 64 9.49 -6.17 2.40
N HIS A 65 8.97 -7.38 2.55
CA HIS A 65 8.64 -8.26 1.42
C HIS A 65 7.38 -9.06 1.74
N GLN A 66 6.23 -8.38 1.71
CA GLN A 66 4.95 -8.99 2.08
C GLN A 66 4.26 -9.57 0.86
N ASP A 67 4.00 -10.88 0.88
CA ASP A 67 3.22 -11.56 -0.15
C ASP A 67 1.74 -11.13 -0.08
N LEU A 68 1.22 -10.71 -1.23
CA LEU A 68 -0.15 -10.26 -1.46
C LEU A 68 -0.82 -11.05 -2.61
N SER A 69 -0.23 -12.18 -3.02
CA SER A 69 -0.72 -13.01 -4.13
C SER A 69 -2.07 -13.68 -3.88
N ILE A 70 -2.54 -13.71 -2.63
CA ILE A 70 -3.85 -14.24 -2.27
C ILE A 70 -4.86 -13.07 -2.26
N PRO A 71 -5.95 -13.12 -3.03
CA PRO A 71 -7.01 -12.12 -2.95
C PRO A 71 -7.55 -11.99 -1.51
N GLY A 72 -7.66 -10.75 -1.03
CA GLY A 72 -7.96 -10.49 0.37
C GLY A 72 -7.92 -9.01 0.72
N THR A 73 -8.12 -8.72 2.01
CA THR A 73 -7.93 -7.38 2.57
C THR A 73 -6.77 -7.42 3.53
N TYR A 74 -5.81 -6.54 3.32
CA TYR A 74 -4.58 -6.45 4.11
C TYR A 74 -4.50 -5.09 4.76
N THR A 75 -4.39 -5.06 6.09
CA THR A 75 -4.19 -3.84 6.86
C THR A 75 -2.80 -3.87 7.47
N PHE A 76 -2.05 -2.79 7.23
CA PHE A 76 -0.75 -2.57 7.85
C PHE A 76 -0.84 -1.37 8.77
N TYR A 77 -0.26 -1.50 9.95
CA TYR A 77 -0.08 -0.40 10.89
C TYR A 77 1.31 0.18 10.69
N LEU A 78 1.40 1.50 10.69
CA LEU A 78 2.62 2.24 10.41
C LEU A 78 3.21 2.78 11.71
N ARG A 79 4.52 2.67 11.90
CA ARG A 79 5.26 3.28 13.01
C ARG A 79 6.49 4.00 12.47
N ALA A 80 6.75 5.17 13.01
CA ALA A 80 7.97 5.91 12.76
C ALA A 80 8.31 6.69 14.03
N ASP A 81 9.60 6.75 14.36
CA ASP A 81 10.04 7.44 15.57
C ASP A 81 9.68 8.94 15.55
N GLY A 82 9.14 9.43 16.67
CA GLY A 82 8.80 10.84 16.86
C GLY A 82 10.00 11.74 17.16
N GLY A 83 11.11 11.17 17.62
CA GLY A 83 12.33 11.89 17.99
C GLY A 83 13.18 12.42 16.83
N GLY A 84 13.02 11.84 15.64
CA GLY A 84 13.85 12.17 14.47
C GLY A 84 13.42 13.41 13.70
N PHE A 85 12.12 13.74 13.67
CA PHE A 85 11.57 14.78 12.78
C PHE A 85 10.34 15.46 13.37
N ASN A 86 10.25 16.77 13.22
CA ASN A 86 9.03 17.52 13.51
C ASN A 86 8.17 17.56 12.25
N TRP A 87 7.01 16.88 12.24
CA TRP A 87 6.06 16.86 11.12
C TRP A 87 5.41 18.24 10.99
N PRO A 88 5.84 19.10 10.04
CA PRO A 88 5.45 20.50 10.03
C PRO A 88 4.11 20.73 9.32
N THR A 89 3.48 19.68 8.76
CA THR A 89 2.43 19.85 7.75
C THR A 89 1.11 19.20 8.11
N PRO A 90 -0.03 19.81 7.71
CA PRO A 90 -1.35 19.27 8.03
C PRO A 90 -1.79 18.13 7.10
N TRP A 91 -0.90 17.57 6.28
CA TRP A 91 -1.18 16.48 5.35
C TRP A 91 -0.06 15.45 5.36
N ALA A 92 -0.40 14.22 5.01
CA ALA A 92 0.55 13.14 4.85
C ALA A 92 0.37 12.46 3.50
N GLY A 93 1.48 12.19 2.83
CA GLY A 93 1.55 11.38 1.62
C GLY A 93 1.96 9.95 1.94
N LEU A 94 1.57 9.03 1.06
CA LEU A 94 1.89 7.62 1.06
C LEU A 94 2.25 7.19 -0.35
N ASN A 95 3.36 6.46 -0.49
CA ASN A 95 3.67 5.66 -1.67
C ASN A 95 3.72 4.18 -1.29
N LEU A 96 3.21 3.31 -2.16
CA LEU A 96 3.35 1.86 -2.07
C LEU A 96 4.08 1.33 -3.30
N PHE A 97 5.08 0.49 -3.07
CA PHE A 97 5.98 -0.07 -4.07
C PHE A 97 5.80 -1.57 -4.11
N PHE A 98 5.70 -2.12 -5.31
CA PHE A 98 5.36 -3.52 -5.52
C PHE A 98 6.43 -4.24 -6.34
N ASN A 99 6.57 -5.53 -6.10
CA ASN A 99 7.34 -6.46 -6.92
C ASN A 99 8.83 -6.04 -7.11
N GLY A 100 9.41 -5.35 -6.12
CA GLY A 100 10.82 -4.95 -6.13
C GLY A 100 11.13 -3.74 -7.00
N VAL A 101 10.12 -3.04 -7.50
CA VAL A 101 10.30 -1.86 -8.36
C VAL A 101 10.31 -0.58 -7.52
N SER A 102 11.18 0.38 -7.87
CA SER A 102 11.35 1.66 -7.17
C SER A 102 10.41 2.78 -7.65
N VAL A 103 9.47 2.46 -8.54
CA VAL A 103 8.39 3.35 -8.98
C VAL A 103 7.14 2.98 -8.20
N PRO A 104 6.45 3.95 -7.56
CA PRO A 104 5.26 3.64 -6.78
C PRO A 104 4.14 3.15 -7.71
N GLY A 105 3.45 2.08 -7.30
CA GLY A 105 2.24 1.59 -7.97
C GLY A 105 0.97 2.26 -7.46
N VAL A 106 1.00 2.73 -6.21
CA VAL A 106 -0.10 3.47 -5.57
C VAL A 106 0.48 4.66 -4.84
N SER A 107 -0.17 5.81 -5.00
CA SER A 107 0.20 7.05 -4.32
C SER A 107 -1.04 7.77 -3.84
N ALA A 108 -1.07 8.13 -2.57
CA ALA A 108 -2.20 8.81 -1.95
C ALA A 108 -1.77 9.86 -0.94
N PHE A 109 -2.65 10.80 -0.65
CA PHE A 109 -2.47 11.71 0.48
C PHE A 109 -3.77 11.92 1.24
N VAL A 110 -3.64 12.30 2.51
CA VAL A 110 -4.73 12.55 3.45
C VAL A 110 -4.40 13.70 4.39
N PRO A 111 -5.40 14.38 4.98
CA PRO A 111 -5.16 15.27 6.11
C PRO A 111 -4.54 14.49 7.28
N PHE A 112 -3.53 15.10 7.89
CA PHE A 112 -2.85 14.58 9.07
C PHE A 112 -3.76 14.68 10.31
N ASN A 113 -3.64 13.75 11.25
CA ASN A 113 -4.43 13.70 12.49
C ASN A 113 -5.95 13.54 12.32
N ILE A 114 -6.40 12.96 11.21
CA ILE A 114 -7.83 12.64 10.98
C ILE A 114 -8.07 11.13 11.08
N ALA A 115 -9.12 10.73 11.81
CA ALA A 115 -9.42 9.33 12.13
C ALA A 115 -9.76 8.43 10.92
N ALA A 116 -10.43 9.00 9.92
CA ALA A 116 -10.91 8.26 8.75
C ALA A 116 -11.00 9.17 7.50
N PRO A 117 -9.88 9.77 7.05
CA PRO A 117 -9.87 10.55 5.83
C PRO A 117 -10.00 9.63 4.63
N ALA A 118 -10.62 10.14 3.56
CA ALA A 118 -10.63 9.47 2.26
C ALA A 118 -9.28 9.73 1.57
N PRO A 119 -8.52 8.67 1.18
CA PRO A 119 -7.29 8.85 0.41
C PRO A 119 -7.57 9.51 -0.93
N THR A 120 -6.77 10.49 -1.31
CA THR A 120 -6.82 11.14 -2.63
C THR A 120 -5.57 10.79 -3.41
N ALA A 121 -5.72 10.39 -4.68
CA ALA A 121 -4.57 10.15 -5.56
C ALA A 121 -3.87 11.46 -5.92
N TYR A 122 -2.56 11.40 -6.15
CA TYR A 122 -1.78 12.54 -6.64
C TYR A 122 -0.60 12.05 -7.51
N GLY A 123 -0.12 12.90 -8.42
CA GLY A 123 0.86 12.54 -9.46
C GLY A 123 2.13 13.38 -9.49
N HIS A 124 2.34 14.28 -8.52
CA HIS A 124 3.54 15.13 -8.45
C HIS A 124 4.74 14.36 -7.87
N GLY A 125 5.86 15.07 -7.67
CA GLY A 125 7.01 14.53 -6.96
C GLY A 125 6.66 14.04 -5.56
N SER A 126 7.42 13.06 -5.06
CA SER A 126 7.19 12.35 -3.80
C SER A 126 8.43 11.63 -3.31
N LEU A 127 8.45 11.20 -2.05
CA LEU A 127 9.58 10.43 -1.51
C LEU A 127 9.62 9.01 -2.08
N GLY A 128 10.74 8.64 -2.69
CA GLY A 128 11.05 7.29 -3.14
C GLY A 128 11.49 6.37 -2.00
N ILE A 129 12.05 5.21 -2.36
CA ILE A 129 12.57 4.21 -1.42
C ILE A 129 14.06 3.91 -1.62
N ILE A 130 14.70 4.58 -2.57
CA ILE A 130 16.13 4.48 -2.85
C ILE A 130 16.76 5.82 -2.48
N ASN A 131 17.74 5.80 -1.58
CA ASN A 131 18.57 6.94 -1.19
C ASN A 131 17.85 8.25 -0.81
N GLY A 132 16.57 8.19 -0.40
CA GLY A 132 15.75 9.37 -0.18
C GLY A 132 15.44 10.18 -1.45
N ASP A 133 15.57 9.58 -2.63
CA ASP A 133 15.35 10.23 -3.92
C ASP A 133 13.90 10.68 -4.08
N GLU A 134 13.68 11.77 -4.82
CA GLU A 134 12.35 12.18 -5.24
C GLU A 134 11.93 11.38 -6.48
N VAL A 135 10.73 10.79 -6.44
CA VAL A 135 10.12 10.03 -7.53
C VAL A 135 8.76 10.60 -7.91
N SER A 136 8.34 10.40 -9.16
CA SER A 136 6.98 10.72 -9.56
C SER A 136 6.00 9.77 -8.88
N ALA A 137 4.95 10.34 -8.29
CA ALA A 137 3.86 9.59 -7.70
C ALA A 137 3.01 8.88 -8.77
N ALA A 138 2.32 7.81 -8.37
CA ALA A 138 1.57 6.93 -9.25
C ALA A 138 0.32 7.57 -9.87
N ASN A 139 -0.19 8.66 -9.29
CA ASN A 139 -1.49 9.25 -9.66
C ASN A 139 -2.65 8.25 -9.67
N SER A 140 -2.60 7.27 -8.76
CA SER A 140 -3.59 6.20 -8.69
C SER A 140 -3.72 5.65 -7.27
N LEU A 141 -4.94 5.28 -6.89
CA LEU A 141 -5.22 4.49 -5.69
C LEU A 141 -5.20 2.99 -5.96
N SER A 142 -4.98 2.58 -7.22
CA SER A 142 -4.98 1.18 -7.64
C SER A 142 -3.76 0.82 -8.49
N PHE A 143 -3.28 -0.40 -8.32
CA PHE A 143 -2.17 -0.99 -9.06
C PHE A 143 -2.58 -2.35 -9.59
N ILE A 144 -2.17 -2.68 -10.82
CA ILE A 144 -2.41 -3.99 -11.44
C ILE A 144 -1.07 -4.67 -11.68
N SER A 145 -0.93 -5.91 -11.21
CA SER A 145 0.20 -6.79 -11.54
C SER A 145 -0.34 -8.19 -11.82
N GLY A 146 0.04 -8.72 -12.97
CA GLY A 146 -0.51 -9.97 -13.51
C GLY A 146 -2.05 -9.99 -13.45
N GLN A 147 -2.57 -10.96 -12.69
CA GLN A 147 -4.00 -11.19 -12.50
C GLN A 147 -4.55 -10.56 -11.22
N HIS A 148 -3.86 -9.61 -10.60
CA HIS A 148 -4.29 -9.00 -9.35
C HIS A 148 -4.46 -7.49 -9.52
N THR A 149 -5.53 -6.96 -8.94
CA THR A 149 -5.69 -5.53 -8.70
C THR A 149 -5.57 -5.25 -7.22
N VAL A 150 -4.63 -4.39 -6.85
CA VAL A 150 -4.50 -3.81 -5.52
C VAL A 150 -5.23 -2.48 -5.51
N THR A 151 -6.08 -2.23 -4.51
CA THR A 151 -6.74 -0.93 -4.33
C THR A 151 -6.58 -0.46 -2.90
N LEU A 152 -6.03 0.74 -2.72
CA LEU A 152 -5.97 1.42 -1.43
C LEU A 152 -7.36 1.92 -1.04
N SER A 153 -7.82 1.51 0.14
CA SER A 153 -9.15 1.85 0.65
C SER A 153 -9.09 2.73 1.90
N ASN A 154 -7.94 2.78 2.58
CA ASN A 154 -7.75 3.57 3.78
C ASN A 154 -6.28 3.95 3.92
N PHE A 155 -6.02 5.18 4.38
CA PHE A 155 -4.72 5.65 4.83
C PHE A 155 -4.96 6.67 5.94
N THR A 156 -4.23 6.55 7.04
CA THR A 156 -4.24 7.48 8.18
C THR A 156 -2.83 7.66 8.69
N TRP A 157 -2.54 8.85 9.19
CA TRP A 157 -1.28 9.20 9.80
C TRP A 157 -1.54 10.18 10.95
N PHE A 158 -0.92 9.93 12.09
CA PHE A 158 -1.09 10.66 13.35
C PHE A 158 0.24 11.01 13.97
N ASP A 159 0.24 12.20 14.55
CA ASP A 159 1.29 12.73 15.41
C ASP A 159 1.43 11.90 16.68
N TYR A 160 2.67 11.80 17.15
CA TYR A 160 3.02 11.20 18.44
C TYR A 160 2.40 11.99 19.61
N ALA A 161 2.20 13.31 19.46
CA ALA A 161 1.59 14.13 20.51
C ALA A 161 0.04 14.10 20.51
N ASN A 162 -0.58 13.70 19.39
CA ASN A 162 -2.04 13.65 19.23
C ASN A 162 -2.52 12.31 18.63
N PRO A 163 -2.18 11.16 19.24
CA PRO A 163 -2.55 9.87 18.68
C PRO A 163 -4.07 9.69 18.74
N ALA A 164 -4.71 9.42 17.61
CA ALA A 164 -6.10 9.00 17.63
C ALA A 164 -6.22 7.62 18.29
N LEU A 165 -7.16 7.48 19.23
CA LEU A 165 -7.50 6.16 19.76
C LEU A 165 -7.86 5.21 18.61
N PRO A 166 -7.36 3.96 18.63
CA PRO A 166 -6.70 3.28 19.76
C PRO A 166 -5.17 3.21 19.66
N ASN A 167 -4.50 4.09 18.90
CA ASN A 167 -3.04 4.09 18.72
C ASN A 167 -2.29 4.90 19.78
N ALA A 168 -2.90 5.20 20.93
CA ALA A 168 -2.29 6.01 21.97
C ALA A 168 -1.03 5.35 22.57
N ASN A 169 0.13 5.96 22.29
CA ASN A 169 1.43 5.81 22.95
C ASN A 169 2.04 4.41 23.12
N PRO A 170 2.33 3.67 22.04
CA PRO A 170 3.38 2.68 22.09
C PRO A 170 4.66 3.27 21.46
N ASP A 171 5.68 3.51 22.29
CA ASP A 171 7.08 3.61 21.86
C ASP A 171 7.52 2.18 21.48
N LEU A 172 7.59 1.91 20.18
CA LEU A 172 7.90 0.58 19.63
C LEU A 172 9.19 0.57 18.82
N VAL A 173 9.53 1.69 18.20
CA VAL A 173 10.63 1.79 17.23
C VAL A 173 11.49 3.01 17.51
N GLY A 174 12.67 3.05 16.93
CA GLY A 174 13.55 4.21 16.90
C GLY A 174 13.84 4.60 15.45
N VAL A 175 14.46 5.78 15.25
CA VAL A 175 14.72 6.35 13.91
C VAL A 175 15.29 5.33 12.91
N PHE A 176 16.21 4.50 13.39
CA PHE A 176 16.91 3.50 12.59
C PHE A 176 16.86 2.09 13.22
N GLY A 177 15.91 1.83 14.12
CA GLY A 177 15.84 0.56 14.84
C GLY A 177 14.42 0.11 15.11
N SER A 178 14.19 -1.20 15.15
CA SER A 178 12.88 -1.79 15.49
C SER A 178 12.74 -2.04 17.01
N ALA A 179 13.36 -1.19 17.83
CA ALA A 179 13.32 -1.28 19.27
C ALA A 179 12.92 0.08 19.86
N PRO A 180 12.17 0.10 20.97
CA PRO A 180 11.78 1.34 21.66
C PRO A 180 13.00 2.18 22.06
N ASN A 181 12.87 3.50 22.03
CA ASN A 181 13.97 4.43 22.34
C ASN A 181 13.63 5.46 23.44
N GLY A 182 12.44 5.38 24.04
CA GLY A 182 11.95 6.31 25.05
C GLY A 182 11.15 7.48 24.49
N LEU A 183 10.90 7.54 23.18
CA LEU A 183 10.15 8.60 22.51
C LEU A 183 8.86 8.03 21.91
N ALA A 184 7.81 8.85 21.89
CA ALA A 184 6.54 8.42 21.32
C ALA A 184 6.63 8.34 19.79
N ASP A 185 6.03 7.30 19.21
CA ASP A 185 6.03 7.09 17.75
C ASP A 185 4.90 7.86 17.05
N TYR A 186 5.19 8.35 15.84
CA TYR A 186 4.16 8.60 14.85
C TYR A 186 3.46 7.28 14.50
N SER A 187 2.15 7.35 14.28
CA SER A 187 1.35 6.15 14.07
C SER A 187 0.35 6.32 12.95
N GLY A 188 0.06 5.22 12.26
CA GLY A 188 -0.95 5.23 11.24
C GLY A 188 -1.37 3.83 10.84
N LYS A 189 -2.12 3.77 9.76
CA LYS A 189 -2.41 2.53 9.06
C LYS A 189 -2.79 2.81 7.63
N PHE A 190 -2.64 1.81 6.78
CA PHE A 190 -3.31 1.76 5.50
C PHE A 190 -3.96 0.40 5.28
N THR A 191 -4.91 0.33 4.36
CA THR A 191 -5.57 -0.93 4.00
C THR A 191 -5.68 -1.04 2.50
N VAL A 192 -5.17 -2.16 1.97
CA VAL A 192 -5.30 -2.52 0.57
C VAL A 192 -6.24 -3.70 0.41
N ARG A 193 -7.04 -3.67 -0.64
CA ARG A 193 -7.85 -4.78 -1.10
C ARG A 193 -7.22 -5.36 -2.35
N VAL A 194 -6.94 -6.65 -2.35
CA VAL A 194 -6.44 -7.41 -3.50
C VAL A 194 -7.60 -8.22 -4.07
N THR A 195 -7.85 -8.07 -5.36
CA THR A 195 -8.86 -8.85 -6.08
C THR A 195 -8.23 -9.53 -7.28
N ALA A 196 -8.67 -10.75 -7.59
CA ALA A 196 -8.35 -11.37 -8.86
C ALA A 196 -8.98 -10.56 -10.02
N VAL A 197 -8.21 -10.35 -11.08
CA VAL A 197 -8.65 -9.85 -12.37
C VAL A 197 -9.14 -11.07 -13.15
N PRO A 198 -10.43 -11.16 -13.50
CA PRO A 198 -10.93 -12.30 -14.25
C PRO A 198 -10.19 -12.39 -15.59
N GLU A 199 -9.67 -13.56 -15.92
CA GLU A 199 -8.93 -13.75 -17.16
C GLU A 199 -9.83 -13.45 -18.38
N PRO A 200 -9.30 -12.84 -19.45
CA PRO A 200 -10.07 -12.57 -20.67
C PRO A 200 -10.75 -13.82 -21.24
N GLU A 201 -10.13 -14.99 -21.07
CA GLU A 201 -10.69 -16.27 -21.51
C GLU A 201 -11.94 -16.66 -20.73
N GLN A 202 -12.06 -16.29 -19.45
CA GLN A 202 -13.29 -16.52 -18.68
C GLN A 202 -14.45 -15.70 -19.25
N TRP A 203 -14.18 -14.47 -19.71
CA TRP A 203 -15.16 -13.66 -20.42
C TRP A 203 -15.52 -14.28 -21.77
N ALA A 204 -14.53 -14.74 -22.53
CA ALA A 204 -14.76 -15.40 -23.81
C ALA A 204 -15.58 -16.70 -23.66
N MET A 205 -15.31 -17.50 -22.63
CA MET A 205 -16.04 -18.73 -22.31
C MET A 205 -17.45 -18.44 -21.80
N MET A 206 -17.63 -17.40 -20.99
CA MET A 206 -18.95 -16.96 -20.56
C MET A 206 -19.78 -16.47 -21.76
N LEU A 207 -19.22 -15.61 -22.61
CA LEU A 207 -19.88 -15.12 -23.83
C LEU A 207 -20.16 -16.26 -24.81
N GLY A 208 -19.21 -17.18 -24.99
CA GLY A 208 -19.36 -18.39 -25.78
C GLY A 208 -20.49 -19.28 -25.26
N GLY A 209 -20.57 -19.48 -23.94
CA GLY A 209 -21.64 -20.22 -23.29
C GLY A 209 -23.01 -19.58 -23.50
N VAL A 210 -23.12 -18.25 -23.34
CA VAL A 210 -24.36 -17.50 -23.60
C VAL A 210 -24.78 -17.59 -25.07
N ALA A 211 -23.83 -17.45 -26.00
CA ALA A 211 -24.10 -17.58 -27.44
C ALA A 211 -24.60 -18.99 -27.79
N LEU A 212 -24.00 -20.04 -27.21
CA LEU A 212 -24.42 -21.43 -27.41
C LEU A 212 -25.85 -21.67 -26.88
N LEU A 213 -26.17 -21.18 -25.69
CA LEU A 213 -27.52 -21.26 -25.12
C LEU A 213 -28.55 -20.55 -26.02
N GLY A 214 -28.21 -19.36 -26.53
CA GLY A 214 -29.04 -18.64 -27.50
C GLY A 214 -29.28 -19.42 -28.79
N ALA A 215 -28.26 -20.06 -29.34
CA ALA A 215 -28.37 -20.89 -30.54
C ALA A 215 -29.27 -22.12 -30.32
N ILE A 216 -29.15 -22.80 -29.17
CA ILE A 216 -29.99 -23.95 -28.81
C ILE A 216 -31.45 -23.52 -28.64
N ALA A 217 -31.71 -22.40 -27.95
CA ALA A 217 -33.06 -21.87 -27.78
C ALA A 217 -33.73 -21.53 -29.12
N LYS A 218 -32.97 -20.93 -30.06
CA LYS A 218 -33.44 -20.64 -31.42
C LYS A 218 -33.76 -21.93 -32.20
N ARG A 219 -32.96 -22.98 -32.07
CA ARG A 219 -33.19 -24.28 -32.71
C ARG A 219 -34.48 -24.94 -32.22
N ARG A 220 -34.72 -24.94 -30.90
CA ARG A 220 -35.94 -25.52 -30.31
C ARG A 220 -37.21 -24.82 -30.78
N ARG A 221 -37.22 -23.48 -30.86
CA ARG A 221 -38.38 -22.73 -31.37
C ARG A 221 -38.75 -23.08 -32.82
N LYS A 222 -37.77 -23.39 -33.67
CA LYS A 222 -38.04 -23.85 -35.04
C LYS A 222 -38.68 -25.24 -35.10
N GLN A 223 -38.38 -26.11 -34.13
CA GLN A 223 -38.93 -27.47 -34.06
C GLN A 223 -40.35 -27.51 -33.47
N SER A 224 -40.74 -26.53 -32.64
CA SER A 224 -42.09 -26.43 -32.05
C SER A 224 -43.10 -25.68 -32.93
N ALA A 225 -42.68 -25.14 -34.07
CA ALA A 225 -43.53 -24.43 -35.02
C ALA A 225 -43.87 -25.26 -36.28
N GLN A 226 -43.59 -26.56 -36.24
CA GLN A 226 -44.02 -27.58 -37.20
C GLN A 226 -44.92 -28.57 -36.47
#